data_AF-A0A7W2DRS6-F1
#
_entry.id   AF-A0A7W2DRS6-F1
#
_cell.length_a   1.000
_cell.length_b   1.000
_cell.length_c   1.000
_cell.angle_alpha   90.00
_cell.angle_beta   90.00
_cell.angle_gamma   90.00
#
_symmetry.space_group_name_H-M   'P 1'
#
loop_
_entity.id
_entity.type
_entity.pdbx_description
1 polymer ?
#
loop_
_entity_poly.entity_id
_entity_poly.type
_entity_poly.pdbx_seq_one_letter_code
_entity_poly.pdbx_strand_id
1 'polypeptide(L)'
;MGGGAVGLWQVVRFLHVTGAVVWVGGQVALSLVVLPLARRLLAAEDRDRFAARAGRRFGMLTGAVFLPVQLGTGWAIAWHKGVTWASLGEPGYGRVLAAKLGLFGVVVLAAAMHGWAHAKGRPELARALAVASLVGSLGVVLLATALPAT
;
A
#
# COMPACT_ATOMS: atom_id res chain seq x y z
N MET A 1 -8.01 -36.36 16.90
CA MET A 1 -6.88 -35.45 16.61
C MET A 1 -7.06 -34.89 15.20
N GLY A 2 -7.79 -33.77 15.05
CA GLY A 2 -8.04 -33.15 13.76
C GLY A 2 -6.89 -32.21 13.40
N GLY A 3 -6.00 -32.64 12.50
CA GLY A 3 -4.82 -31.88 12.11
C GLY A 3 -5.17 -30.55 11.42
N GLY A 4 -5.02 -29.45 12.15
CA GLY A 4 -4.16 -28.30 11.87
C GLY A 4 -3.92 -27.76 10.45
N ALA A 5 -4.77 -28.03 9.46
CA ALA A 5 -4.60 -27.47 8.12
C ALA A 5 -5.03 -25.99 8.08
N VAL A 6 -4.16 -25.12 7.57
CA VAL A 6 -4.49 -23.71 7.31
C VAL A 6 -5.58 -23.66 6.23
N GLY A 7 -6.72 -23.05 6.53
CA GLY A 7 -7.82 -22.90 5.57
C GLY A 7 -7.49 -21.88 4.48
N LEU A 8 -8.01 -22.08 3.27
CA LEU A 8 -7.80 -21.18 2.12
C LEU A 8 -8.07 -19.71 2.47
N TRP A 9 -9.16 -19.42 3.18
CA TRP A 9 -9.52 -18.06 3.57
C TRP A 9 -8.58 -17.45 4.60
N GLN A 10 -7.95 -18.27 5.46
CA GLN A 10 -6.89 -17.80 6.35
C GLN A 10 -5.66 -17.39 5.54
N VAL A 11 -5.30 -18.17 4.51
CA VAL A 11 -4.20 -17.81 3.59
C VAL A 11 -4.50 -16.51 2.85
N VAL A 12 -5.71 -16.35 2.30
CA VAL A 12 -6.10 -15.11 1.59
C VAL A 12 -5.99 -13.89 2.51
N ARG A 13 -6.50 -13.98 3.75
CA ARG A 13 -6.39 -12.90 4.74
C ARG A 13 -4.94 -12.65 5.14
N PHE A 14 -4.15 -13.70 5.35
CA PHE A 14 -2.74 -13.60 5.67
C PHE A 14 -1.97 -12.89 4.56
N LEU A 15 -2.18 -13.26 3.29
CA LEU A 15 -1.56 -12.61 2.15
C LEU A 15 -1.97 -11.14 2.04
N HIS A 16 -3.26 -10.82 2.27
CA HIS A 16 -3.73 -9.43 2.29
C HIS A 16 -3.02 -8.61 3.38
N VAL A 17 -3.01 -9.11 4.61
CA VAL A 17 -2.42 -8.36 5.75
C VAL A 17 -0.92 -8.25 5.60
N THR A 18 -0.22 -9.36 5.33
CA THR A 18 1.24 -9.35 5.14
C THR A 18 1.64 -8.49 3.94
N GLY A 19 0.89 -8.53 2.83
CA GLY A 19 1.09 -7.66 1.68
C GLY A 19 0.99 -6.18 2.05
N ALA A 20 -0.04 -5.80 2.80
CA ALA A 20 -0.19 -4.43 3.31
C ALA A 20 0.96 -4.03 4.25
N VAL A 21 1.35 -4.91 5.18
CA VAL A 21 2.43 -4.64 6.14
C VAL A 21 3.76 -4.43 5.41
N VAL A 22 4.11 -5.31 4.47
CA VAL A 22 5.37 -5.20 3.72
C VAL A 22 5.36 -3.95 2.84
N TRP A 23 4.24 -3.62 2.21
CA TRP A 23 4.14 -2.43 1.37
C TRP A 23 4.21 -1.14 2.20
N VAL A 24 3.28 -0.94 3.12
CA VAL A 24 3.22 0.31 3.92
C VAL A 24 4.42 0.42 4.85
N GLY A 25 4.80 -0.68 5.50
CA GLY A 25 6.03 -0.76 6.30
C GLY A 25 7.28 -0.52 5.46
N GLY A 26 7.32 -0.98 4.21
CA GLY A 26 8.39 -0.68 3.27
C GLY A 26 8.49 0.80 2.91
N GLN A 27 7.36 1.48 2.71
CA GLN A 27 7.34 2.94 2.50
C GLN A 27 7.90 3.69 3.72
N VAL A 28 7.48 3.29 4.93
CA VAL A 28 7.96 3.87 6.19
C VAL A 28 9.46 3.62 6.36
N ALA A 29 9.92 2.37 6.22
CA ALA A 29 11.31 1.99 6.37
C ALA A 29 12.21 2.71 5.36
N LEU A 30 11.78 2.78 4.10
CA LEU A 30 12.51 3.50 3.06
C LEU A 30 12.64 4.99 3.41
N SER A 31 11.55 5.62 3.84
CA SER A 31 11.48 7.06 4.09
C SER A 31 12.20 7.50 5.37
N LEU A 32 12.08 6.73 6.45
CA LEU A 32 12.56 7.11 7.78
C LEU A 32 13.94 6.54 8.13
N VAL A 33 14.31 5.40 7.56
CA VAL A 33 15.54 4.69 7.91
C VAL A 33 16.52 4.71 6.75
N VAL A 34 16.13 4.12 5.61
CA VAL A 34 17.07 3.83 4.51
C VAL A 34 17.53 5.11 3.81
N LEU A 35 16.62 5.98 3.36
CA LEU A 35 16.99 7.21 2.65
C LEU A 35 17.73 8.22 3.54
N PRO A 36 17.34 8.45 4.82
CA PRO A 36 18.12 9.31 5.72
C PRO A 36 19.53 8.77 5.99
N LEU A 37 19.68 7.47 6.21
CA LEU A 37 20.99 6.86 6.46
C LEU A 37 21.90 6.94 5.23
N ALA A 38 21.36 6.65 4.04
CA ALA A 38 22.09 6.79 2.78
C ALA A 38 22.58 8.24 2.56
N ARG A 39 21.75 9.24 2.88
CA ARG A 39 22.15 10.66 2.80
C ARG A 39 23.28 11.03 3.75
N ARG A 40 23.47 10.31 4.86
CA ARG A 40 24.54 10.55 5.83
C ARG A 40 25.83 9.83 5.46
N LEU A 41 25.73 8.61 4.95
CA LEU A 41 26.89 7.72 4.77
C LEU A 41 27.51 7.75 3.36
N LEU A 42 26.74 8.08 2.32
CA LEU A 42 27.22 8.00 0.94
C LEU A 42 27.82 9.34 0.46
N ALA A 43 28.66 9.31 -0.57
CA ALA A 43 29.09 10.51 -1.30
C ALA A 43 27.91 11.12 -2.11
N ALA A 44 28.02 12.39 -2.51
CA ALA A 44 26.92 13.11 -3.17
C ALA A 44 26.41 12.39 -4.44
N GLU A 45 27.31 11.95 -5.31
CA GLU A 45 26.94 11.24 -6.55
C GLU A 45 26.28 9.88 -6.27
N ASP A 46 26.63 9.24 -5.16
CA ASP A 46 26.13 7.91 -4.80
C ASP A 46 24.75 7.97 -4.13
N ARG A 47 24.43 9.06 -3.42
CA ARG A 47 23.13 9.28 -2.75
C ARG A 47 21.98 9.28 -3.74
N ASP A 48 22.08 10.09 -4.79
CA ASP A 48 21.00 10.26 -5.78
C ASP A 48 20.82 8.98 -6.60
N ARG A 49 21.94 8.36 -6.98
CA ARG A 49 21.94 7.08 -7.69
C ARG A 49 21.31 5.96 -6.86
N PHE A 50 21.62 5.90 -5.57
CA PHE A 50 21.02 4.94 -4.64
C PHE A 50 19.52 5.18 -4.48
N ALA A 51 19.10 6.43 -4.20
CA ALA A 51 17.70 6.79 -4.02
C ALA A 51 16.86 6.45 -5.27
N ALA A 52 17.36 6.77 -6.47
CA ALA A 52 16.69 6.46 -7.73
C ALA A 52 16.55 4.94 -7.96
N ARG A 53 17.57 4.15 -7.63
CA ARG A 53 17.53 2.68 -7.77
C ARG A 53 16.61 2.02 -6.75
N ALA A 54 16.69 2.44 -5.49
CA ALA A 54 15.83 1.96 -4.43
C ALA A 54 14.36 2.28 -4.72
N GLY A 55 14.07 3.54 -5.09
CA GLY A 55 12.73 3.99 -5.48
C GLY A 55 12.19 3.24 -6.69
N ARG A 56 13.00 3.05 -7.75
CA ARG A 56 12.60 2.26 -8.93
C ARG A 56 12.30 0.81 -8.56
N ARG A 57 13.14 0.17 -7.77
CA ARG A 57 12.92 -1.22 -7.33
C ARG A 57 11.65 -1.34 -6.50
N PHE A 58 11.43 -0.41 -5.58
CA PHE A 58 10.22 -0.38 -4.76
C PHE A 58 8.96 -0.14 -5.59
N GLY A 59 9.02 0.78 -6.56
CA GLY A 59 7.92 1.03 -7.51
C GLY A 59 7.61 -0.20 -8.37
N MET A 60 8.63 -0.92 -8.84
CA MET A 60 8.44 -2.19 -9.57
C MET A 60 7.77 -3.25 -8.70
N LEU A 61 8.21 -3.43 -7.45
CA LEU A 61 7.57 -4.36 -6.50
C LEU A 61 6.14 -3.94 -6.17
N THR A 62 5.89 -2.64 -6.06
CA THR A 62 4.54 -2.10 -5.86
C THR A 62 3.63 -2.48 -7.01
N GLY A 63 4.05 -2.23 -8.26
CA GLY A 63 3.26 -2.55 -9.44
C GLY A 63 3.09 -4.05 -9.69
N ALA A 64 4.16 -4.83 -9.54
CA ALA A 64 4.18 -6.24 -9.93
C ALA A 64 3.75 -7.22 -8.83
N VAL A 65 3.83 -6.81 -7.56
CA VAL A 65 3.57 -7.70 -6.40
C VAL A 65 2.50 -7.11 -5.49
N PHE A 66 2.75 -5.95 -4.89
CA PHE A 66 1.88 -5.44 -3.84
C PHE A 66 0.48 -5.10 -4.37
N LEU A 67 0.37 -4.38 -5.48
CA LEU A 67 -0.93 -4.05 -6.07
C LEU A 67 -1.73 -5.29 -6.48
N PRO A 68 -1.18 -6.25 -7.27
CA PRO A 68 -1.90 -7.48 -7.61
C PRO A 68 -2.34 -8.28 -6.39
N VAL A 69 -1.46 -8.47 -5.40
CA VAL A 69 -1.79 -9.18 -4.16
C VAL A 69 -2.92 -8.47 -3.44
N GLN A 70 -2.86 -7.15 -3.30
CA GLN A 70 -3.84 -6.40 -2.52
C GLN A 70 -5.21 -6.32 -3.19
N LEU A 71 -5.24 -6.11 -4.51
CA LEU A 71 -6.46 -6.12 -5.31
C LEU A 71 -7.08 -7.52 -5.34
N GLY A 72 -6.29 -8.54 -5.63
CA GLY A 72 -6.77 -9.93 -5.73
C GLY A 72 -7.31 -10.45 -4.39
N THR A 73 -6.55 -10.30 -3.32
CA THR A 73 -6.99 -10.75 -1.99
C THR A 73 -8.11 -9.87 -1.41
N GLY A 74 -8.07 -8.55 -1.64
CA GLY A 74 -9.12 -7.63 -1.21
C GLY A 74 -10.46 -7.94 -1.89
N TRP A 75 -10.43 -8.19 -3.20
CA TRP A 75 -11.59 -8.62 -3.98
C TRP A 75 -12.12 -9.97 -3.49
N ALA A 76 -11.24 -10.97 -3.31
CA ALA A 76 -11.63 -12.29 -2.83
C ALA A 76 -12.31 -12.23 -1.45
N ILE A 77 -11.80 -11.39 -0.53
CA ILE A 77 -12.39 -11.18 0.80
C ILE A 77 -13.76 -10.50 0.68
N ALA A 78 -13.89 -9.46 -0.15
CA ALA A 78 -15.16 -8.76 -0.35
C ALA A 78 -16.22 -9.70 -0.95
N TRP A 79 -15.83 -10.49 -1.95
CA TRP A 79 -16.68 -11.52 -2.55
C TRP A 79 -17.13 -12.56 -1.53
N HIS A 80 -16.19 -13.11 -0.74
CA HIS A 80 -16.50 -14.11 0.28
C HIS A 80 -17.46 -13.59 1.36
N LYS A 81 -17.41 -12.29 1.65
CA LYS A 81 -18.32 -11.61 2.58
C LYS A 81 -19.66 -11.19 1.93
N GLY A 82 -19.88 -11.47 0.65
CA GLY A 82 -21.10 -11.09 -0.06
C GLY A 82 -21.26 -9.57 -0.25
N VAL A 83 -20.15 -8.82 -0.30
CA VAL A 83 -20.19 -7.36 -0.52
C VAL A 83 -20.75 -7.06 -1.91
N THR A 84 -21.78 -6.23 -1.97
CA THR A 84 -22.39 -5.72 -3.20
C THR A 84 -22.20 -4.21 -3.33
N TRP A 85 -22.47 -3.64 -4.52
CA TRP A 85 -22.43 -2.19 -4.70
C TRP A 85 -23.39 -1.45 -3.76
N ALA A 86 -24.59 -2.01 -3.53
CA ALA A 86 -25.55 -1.46 -2.58
C ALA A 86 -25.00 -1.46 -1.14
N SER A 87 -24.30 -2.53 -0.75
CA SER A 87 -23.73 -2.65 0.60
C SER A 87 -22.73 -1.54 0.93
N LEU A 88 -22.10 -0.88 -0.07
CA LEU A 88 -21.17 0.23 0.17
C LEU A 88 -21.85 1.51 0.67
N GLY A 89 -23.16 1.67 0.43
CA GLY A 89 -23.96 2.79 0.95
C GLY A 89 -24.39 2.62 2.41
N GLU A 90 -24.42 1.38 2.88
CA GLU A 90 -24.93 1.02 4.19
C GLU A 90 -24.03 1.53 5.33
N PRO A 91 -24.62 2.10 6.40
CA PRO A 91 -23.88 2.47 7.62
C PRO A 91 -23.12 1.27 8.22
N GLY A 92 -22.00 1.57 8.89
CA GLY A 92 -21.15 0.54 9.48
C GLY A 92 -20.12 0.00 8.49
N TYR A 93 -20.15 -1.31 8.22
CA TYR A 93 -19.12 -1.99 7.42
C TYR A 93 -19.00 -1.43 6.00
N GLY A 94 -20.13 -1.21 5.33
CA GLY A 94 -20.22 -0.74 3.96
C GLY A 94 -19.51 0.58 3.71
N ARG A 95 -19.90 1.60 4.49
CA ARG A 95 -19.36 2.96 4.36
C ARG A 95 -17.86 3.04 4.73
N VAL A 96 -17.41 2.30 5.73
CA VAL A 96 -15.98 2.22 6.07
C VAL A 96 -15.19 1.54 4.95
N LEU A 97 -15.73 0.47 4.36
CA LEU A 97 -15.13 -0.17 3.20
C LEU A 97 -15.08 0.77 1.99
N ALA A 98 -16.14 1.51 1.71
CA ALA A 98 -16.18 2.50 0.63
C ALA A 98 -15.11 3.59 0.83
N ALA A 99 -15.00 4.15 2.03
CA ALA A 99 -13.95 5.12 2.36
C ALA A 99 -12.54 4.53 2.18
N LYS A 100 -12.33 3.29 2.62
CA LYS A 100 -11.05 2.59 2.46
C LYS A 100 -10.69 2.41 0.98
N LEU A 101 -11.64 1.99 0.15
CA LEU A 101 -11.43 1.79 -1.29
C LEU A 101 -11.19 3.11 -2.02
N GLY A 102 -11.94 4.17 -1.69
CA GLY A 102 -11.72 5.51 -2.23
C GLY A 102 -10.33 6.05 -1.90
N LEU A 103 -9.93 5.97 -0.62
CA LEU A 103 -8.61 6.39 -0.18
C LEU A 103 -7.50 5.54 -0.83
N PHE A 104 -7.71 4.23 -0.96
CA PHE A 104 -6.78 3.36 -1.68
C PHE A 104 -6.61 3.79 -3.14
N GLY A 105 -7.70 4.14 -3.84
CA GLY A 105 -7.64 4.70 -5.20
C GLY A 105 -6.79 5.97 -5.27
N VAL A 106 -6.96 6.89 -4.32
CA VAL A 106 -6.15 8.12 -4.22
C VAL A 106 -4.67 7.79 -3.99
N VAL A 107 -4.36 6.83 -3.12
CA VAL A 107 -2.99 6.37 -2.85
C VAL A 107 -2.32 5.80 -4.10
N VAL A 108 -3.03 4.95 -4.85
CA VAL A 108 -2.51 4.36 -6.09
C VAL A 108 -2.26 5.43 -7.14
N LEU A 109 -3.18 6.39 -7.29
CA LEU A 109 -3.00 7.52 -8.19
C LEU A 109 -1.79 8.37 -7.80
N ALA A 110 -1.66 8.71 -6.51
CA ALA A 110 -0.52 9.46 -6.00
C ALA A 110 0.81 8.73 -6.25
N ALA A 111 0.86 7.41 -6.05
CA ALA A 111 2.04 6.59 -6.32
C ALA A 111 2.40 6.55 -7.83
N ALA A 112 1.41 6.41 -8.71
CA ALA A 112 1.62 6.45 -10.15
C ALA A 112 2.12 7.83 -10.61
N MET A 113 1.48 8.89 -10.13
CA MET A 113 1.89 10.27 -10.40
C MET A 113 3.29 10.58 -9.84
N HIS A 114 3.66 10.00 -8.68
CA HIS A 114 5.01 10.13 -8.13
C HIS A 114 6.05 9.56 -9.10
N GLY A 115 5.83 8.35 -9.62
CA GLY A 115 6.72 7.73 -10.60
C GLY A 115 6.84 8.56 -11.88
N TRP A 116 5.73 9.11 -12.37
CA TRP A 116 5.73 10.04 -13.51
C TRP A 116 6.49 11.33 -13.23
N ALA A 117 6.23 11.99 -12.08
CA ALA A 117 6.87 13.25 -11.71
C ALA A 117 8.38 13.07 -11.54
N HIS A 118 8.80 11.95 -10.95
CA HIS A 118 10.21 11.57 -10.86
C HIS A 118 10.84 11.38 -12.24
N ALA A 119 10.17 10.67 -13.16
CA ALA A 119 10.65 10.48 -14.54
C ALA A 119 10.75 11.81 -15.32
N LYS A 120 9.93 12.80 -14.99
CA LYS A 120 9.94 14.15 -15.57
C LYS A 120 10.89 15.13 -14.88
N GLY A 121 11.67 14.69 -13.88
CA GLY A 121 12.61 15.57 -13.17
C GLY A 121 11.92 16.65 -12.34
N ARG A 122 10.73 16.38 -11.78
CA ARG A 122 9.97 17.32 -10.93
C ARG A 122 10.08 16.93 -9.44
N PRO A 123 11.20 17.25 -8.76
CA PRO A 123 11.50 16.71 -7.42
C PRO A 123 10.50 17.14 -6.35
N GLU A 124 10.06 18.40 -6.35
CA GLU A 124 9.09 18.89 -5.36
C GLU A 124 7.74 18.18 -5.45
N LEU A 125 7.22 18.02 -6.67
CA LEU A 125 5.98 17.29 -6.91
C LEU A 125 6.13 15.81 -6.57
N ALA A 126 7.24 15.18 -6.96
CA ALA A 126 7.50 13.78 -6.63
C ALA A 126 7.55 13.58 -5.10
N ARG A 127 8.17 14.50 -4.36
CA ARG A 127 8.20 14.47 -2.89
C ARG A 127 6.81 14.61 -2.28
N ALA A 128 6.02 15.58 -2.72
CA ALA A 128 4.66 15.78 -2.23
C ALA A 128 3.78 14.55 -2.46
N LEU A 129 3.86 13.95 -3.65
CA LEU A 129 3.10 12.75 -4.00
C LEU A 129 3.56 11.51 -3.22
N ALA A 130 4.86 11.38 -2.94
CA ALA A 130 5.37 10.31 -2.09
C ALA A 130 4.85 10.42 -0.66
N VAL A 131 4.87 11.62 -0.07
CA VAL A 131 4.34 11.89 1.27
C VAL A 131 2.83 11.64 1.30
N ALA A 132 2.09 12.14 0.31
CA ALA A 132 0.64 11.92 0.20
C ALA A 132 0.30 10.43 0.08
N SER A 133 1.05 9.67 -0.73
CA SER A 133 0.89 8.23 -0.87
C SER A 133 1.18 7.50 0.45
N LEU A 134 2.24 7.85 1.17
CA LEU A 134 2.57 7.26 2.47
C LEU A 134 1.48 7.55 3.52
N VAL A 135 1.09 8.81 3.69
CA VAL A 135 0.06 9.22 4.66
C VAL A 135 -1.28 8.57 4.31
N GLY A 136 -1.67 8.58 3.04
CA GLY A 136 -2.86 7.91 2.57
C GLY A 136 -2.82 6.40 2.82
N SER A 137 -1.67 5.75 2.63
CA SER A 137 -1.50 4.32 2.90
C SER A 137 -1.67 3.97 4.38
N LEU A 138 -1.14 4.81 5.28
CA LEU A 138 -1.39 4.71 6.71
C LEU A 138 -2.89 4.88 7.03
N GLY A 139 -3.56 5.83 6.37
CA GLY A 139 -5.01 6.00 6.46
C GLY A 139 -5.81 4.78 5.98
N VAL A 140 -5.37 4.10 4.90
CA VAL A 140 -6.00 2.85 4.43
C VAL A 140 -5.87 1.75 5.49
N VAL A 141 -4.71 1.65 6.16
CA VAL A 141 -4.50 0.69 7.26
C VAL A 141 -5.38 1.05 8.45
N LEU A 142 -5.47 2.32 8.84
CA LEU A 142 -6.35 2.80 9.91
C LEU A 142 -7.82 2.48 9.63
N LEU A 143 -8.30 2.73 8.41
CA LEU A 143 -9.67 2.37 8.03
C LEU A 143 -9.88 0.85 8.02
N ALA A 144 -8.85 0.07 7.69
CA ALA A 144 -8.92 -1.38 7.79
C ALA A 144 -9.12 -1.86 9.23
N THR A 145 -8.47 -1.21 10.21
CA THR A 145 -8.66 -1.56 11.64
C THR A 145 -10.02 -1.10 12.19
N ALA A 146 -10.66 -0.13 11.53
CA ALA A 146 -11.98 0.37 11.91
C ALA A 146 -13.14 -0.44 11.29
N LEU A 147 -12.87 -1.44 10.44
CA LEU A 147 -13.92 -2.30 9.89
C LEU A 147 -14.55 -3.13 11.01
N PRO A 148 -15.89 -3.04 11.21
CA PRO A 148 -16.58 -3.84 12.22
C PRO A 148 -16.33 -5.34 12.01
N ALA A 149 -16.19 -6.07 13.12
CA ALA A 149 -16.22 -7.52 13.08
C ALA A 149 -17.62 -7.96 12.59
N THR A 150 -17.65 -8.70 11.49
CA THR A 150 -18.83 -9.29 10.87
C THR A 150 -18.83 -10.78 11.13
#